data_AF-A0A414P1C8-F1
#
_entry.id   AF-A0A414P1C8-F1
#
_cell.length_a   1.000
_cell.length_b   1.000
_cell.length_c   1.000
_cell.angle_alpha   90.00
_cell.angle_beta   90.00
_cell.angle_gamma   90.00
#
_symmetry.space_group_name_H-M   'P 1'
#
loop_
_entity.id
_entity.type
_entity.pdbx_description
1 polymer ?
#
loop_
_entity_poly.entity_id
_entity_poly.type
_entity_poly.pdbx_seq_one_letter_code
_entity_poly.pdbx_strand_id
1 'polypeptide(L)'
;MRTARLTKIAMVIFLSMIFFLGVQKPVLAAGKNTTVKIPVEQIFEVNNSADADKTGSYVLIADQIQNPMPEGSNRRTFTWNMSGNSSTELIMNVGQAGEYHYKLYQATENKENYTYDSKTYDVTIEGFFDSNNELMAVTVVKNENGDKVSKVSFKNSYTGQTGKNQNPVPSSPRSKDIIHNGSTVKTGDDSPVAGYLFLFFGSVVCLCGLLMEKQKNRKEDAKNEA
;
A
#
# COMPACT_ATOMS: atom_id res chain seq x y z
N MET A 1 12.59 46.03 48.53
CA MET A 1 12.71 46.09 47.05
C MET A 1 13.44 44.89 46.42
N ARG A 2 14.48 44.30 47.06
CA ARG A 2 15.22 43.13 46.53
C ARG A 2 14.41 41.81 46.50
N THR A 3 13.57 41.57 47.52
CA THR A 3 12.73 40.35 47.63
C THR A 3 11.69 40.25 46.52
N ALA A 4 11.04 41.38 46.16
CA ALA A 4 10.05 41.45 45.08
C ALA A 4 10.64 41.22 43.67
N ARG A 5 11.95 41.45 43.48
CA ARG A 5 12.64 41.13 42.22
C ARG A 5 12.94 39.64 42.13
N LEU A 6 13.31 39.00 43.25
CA LEU A 6 13.62 37.57 43.29
C LEU A 6 12.37 36.71 43.03
N THR A 7 11.21 37.07 43.61
CA THR A 7 9.94 36.37 43.36
C THR A 7 9.44 36.51 41.91
N LYS A 8 9.66 37.67 41.27
CA LYS A 8 9.34 37.84 39.85
C LYS A 8 10.21 36.97 38.95
N ILE A 9 11.50 36.88 39.23
CA ILE A 9 12.42 36.00 38.48
C ILE A 9 12.01 34.53 38.66
N ALA A 10 11.70 34.12 39.90
CA ALA A 10 11.23 32.76 40.18
C ALA A 10 9.90 32.43 39.46
N MET A 11 8.95 33.37 39.43
CA MET A 11 7.69 33.18 38.68
C MET A 11 7.92 33.06 37.17
N VAL A 12 8.84 33.83 36.59
CA VAL A 12 9.14 33.75 35.15
C VAL A 12 9.77 32.40 34.79
N ILE A 13 10.68 31.89 35.63
CA ILE A 13 11.27 30.54 35.44
C ILE A 13 10.20 29.45 35.58
N PHE A 14 9.30 29.59 36.55
CA PHE A 14 8.22 28.62 36.74
C PHE A 14 7.23 28.62 35.57
N LEU A 15 6.85 29.79 35.05
CA LEU A 15 6.00 29.92 33.87
C LEU A 15 6.68 29.37 32.61
N SER A 16 7.99 29.59 32.45
CA SER A 16 8.72 29.06 31.30
C SER A 16 8.81 27.53 31.36
N MET A 17 9.03 26.94 32.53
CA MET A 17 9.01 25.47 32.71
C MET A 17 7.66 24.87 32.33
N ILE A 18 6.55 25.48 32.74
CA ILE A 18 5.19 25.04 32.37
C ILE A 18 4.99 25.12 30.85
N PHE A 19 5.50 26.18 30.21
CA PHE A 19 5.44 26.32 28.76
C PHE A 19 6.25 25.20 28.05
N PHE A 20 7.42 24.82 28.57
CA PHE A 20 8.19 23.69 28.02
C PHE A 20 7.53 22.33 28.26
N LEU A 21 6.80 22.15 29.36
CA LEU A 21 6.04 20.93 29.63
C LEU A 21 4.79 20.81 28.74
N GLY A 22 4.15 21.94 28.39
CA GLY A 22 2.98 21.97 27.51
C GLY A 22 3.28 21.75 26.02
N VAL A 23 4.55 21.84 25.61
CA VAL A 23 5.00 21.64 24.21
C VAL A 23 5.59 20.22 24.02
N GLN A 24 5.37 19.30 24.96
CA GLN A 24 5.67 17.89 24.72
C GLN A 24 4.75 17.34 23.62
N LYS A 25 5.19 17.44 22.37
CA LYS A 25 4.56 16.73 21.26
C LYS A 25 4.74 15.23 21.54
N PRO A 26 3.67 14.42 21.56
CA PRO A 26 3.83 12.98 21.68
C PRO A 26 4.69 12.50 20.51
N VAL A 27 5.87 11.96 20.81
CA VAL A 27 6.66 11.22 19.83
C VAL A 27 5.93 9.90 19.62
N LEU A 28 5.15 9.83 18.54
CA LEU A 28 4.65 8.54 18.05
C LEU A 28 5.90 7.75 17.67
N ALA A 29 6.22 6.71 18.44
CA ALA A 29 7.20 5.71 18.00
C ALA A 29 6.76 5.24 16.61
N ALA A 30 7.67 5.28 15.63
CA ALA A 30 7.44 4.57 14.37
C ALA A 30 7.16 3.12 14.75
N GLY A 31 5.89 2.71 14.63
CA GLY A 31 5.45 1.39 15.07
C GLY A 31 6.30 0.35 14.35
N LYS A 32 6.92 -0.56 15.12
CA LYS A 32 7.60 -1.73 14.57
C LYS A 32 6.52 -2.65 14.01
N ASN A 33 6.08 -2.37 12.79
CA ASN A 33 5.14 -3.21 12.07
C ASN A 33 5.90 -4.35 11.40
N THR A 34 5.28 -5.51 11.33
CA THR A 34 5.74 -6.64 10.51
C THR A 34 4.79 -6.83 9.34
N THR A 35 5.33 -7.20 8.18
CA THR A 35 4.58 -7.31 6.94
C THR A 35 4.31 -8.77 6.60
N VAL A 36 3.04 -9.11 6.38
CA VAL A 36 2.63 -10.42 5.87
C VAL A 36 2.13 -10.31 4.44
N LYS A 37 2.33 -11.39 3.67
CA LYS A 37 1.95 -11.49 2.26
C LYS A 37 1.09 -12.72 2.03
N ILE A 38 -0.04 -12.53 1.35
CA ILE A 38 -0.96 -13.61 0.99
C ILE A 38 -1.00 -13.71 -0.54
N PRO A 39 -0.38 -14.74 -1.13
CA PRO A 39 -0.43 -14.93 -2.58
C PRO A 39 -1.83 -15.40 -3.00
N VAL A 40 -2.38 -14.73 -4.00
CA VAL A 40 -3.68 -15.02 -4.60
C VAL A 40 -3.52 -15.09 -6.10
N GLU A 41 -4.11 -16.10 -6.74
CA GLU A 41 -4.15 -16.22 -8.19
C GLU A 41 -5.56 -16.41 -8.73
N GLN A 42 -5.75 -15.95 -9.96
CA GLN A 42 -6.86 -16.28 -10.82
C GLN A 42 -6.37 -17.15 -11.97
N ILE A 43 -7.09 -18.23 -12.24
CA ILE A 43 -6.94 -19.05 -13.43
C ILE A 43 -8.27 -19.02 -14.18
N PHE A 44 -8.21 -18.77 -15.48
CA PHE A 44 -9.35 -18.70 -16.37
C PHE A 44 -9.17 -19.70 -17.51
N GLU A 45 -10.04 -20.71 -17.55
CA GLU A 45 -10.08 -21.69 -18.63
C GLU A 45 -11.10 -21.26 -19.68
N VAL A 46 -10.67 -21.14 -20.94
CA VAL A 46 -11.50 -20.56 -22.00
C VAL A 46 -11.68 -21.57 -23.12
N ASN A 47 -12.92 -22.01 -23.30
CA ASN A 47 -13.31 -22.91 -24.38
C ASN A 47 -14.03 -22.10 -25.47
N ASN A 48 -13.47 -22.09 -26.68
CA ASN A 48 -14.08 -21.62 -27.93
C ASN A 48 -14.20 -20.09 -28.18
N SER A 49 -13.49 -19.20 -27.48
CA SER A 49 -13.40 -17.78 -27.89
C SER A 49 -12.22 -17.03 -27.25
N ALA A 50 -11.52 -16.17 -28.00
CA ALA A 50 -10.43 -15.34 -27.46
C ALA A 50 -10.91 -14.10 -26.69
N ASP A 51 -12.16 -13.66 -26.93
CA ASP A 51 -12.67 -12.34 -26.52
C ASP A 51 -13.49 -12.35 -25.21
N ALA A 52 -13.40 -13.43 -24.42
CA ALA A 52 -14.08 -13.49 -23.13
C ALA A 52 -13.53 -12.42 -22.17
N ASP A 53 -14.42 -11.69 -21.49
CA ASP A 53 -14.07 -10.88 -20.32
C ASP A 53 -13.61 -11.81 -19.19
N LYS A 54 -12.34 -11.70 -18.81
CA LYS A 54 -11.69 -12.54 -17.78
C LYS A 54 -11.47 -11.78 -16.49
N THR A 55 -12.25 -10.72 -16.26
CA THR A 55 -12.16 -9.90 -15.06
C THR A 55 -12.90 -10.56 -13.91
N GLY A 56 -12.17 -10.90 -12.86
CA GLY A 56 -12.71 -11.32 -11.57
C GLY A 56 -12.61 -10.20 -10.55
N SER A 57 -13.61 -10.11 -9.67
CA SER A 57 -13.62 -9.25 -8.49
C SER A 57 -13.55 -10.10 -7.22
N TYR A 58 -12.76 -9.65 -6.26
CA TYR A 58 -12.42 -10.40 -5.05
C TYR A 58 -12.55 -9.54 -3.81
N VAL A 59 -12.87 -10.19 -2.70
CA VAL A 59 -13.09 -9.54 -1.41
C VAL A 59 -12.30 -10.26 -0.33
N LEU A 60 -11.54 -9.49 0.45
CA LEU A 60 -11.04 -9.86 1.77
C LEU A 60 -11.87 -9.08 2.80
N ILE A 61 -12.48 -9.79 3.74
CA ILE A 61 -13.26 -9.19 4.81
C ILE A 61 -12.73 -9.62 6.17
N ALA A 62 -12.42 -8.65 7.03
CA ALA A 62 -12.03 -8.90 8.40
C ALA A 62 -13.25 -9.16 9.29
N ASP A 63 -13.08 -10.07 10.26
CA ASP A 63 -14.09 -10.32 11.29
C ASP A 63 -14.28 -9.10 12.19
N GLN A 64 -13.21 -8.33 12.42
CA GLN A 64 -13.22 -7.16 13.29
C GLN A 64 -12.62 -5.93 12.59
N ILE A 65 -13.14 -4.74 12.90
CA ILE A 65 -12.75 -3.47 12.24
C ILE A 65 -11.31 -3.03 12.54
N GLN A 66 -10.77 -3.46 13.68
CA GLN A 66 -9.43 -3.15 14.15
C GLN A 66 -8.35 -4.10 13.59
N ASN A 67 -8.76 -5.16 12.88
CA ASN A 67 -7.80 -6.10 12.30
C ASN A 67 -6.93 -5.38 11.26
N PRO A 68 -5.64 -5.73 11.15
CA PRO A 68 -4.78 -5.17 10.12
C PRO A 68 -5.36 -5.48 8.73
N MET A 69 -5.34 -4.51 7.84
CA MET A 69 -5.94 -4.63 6.51
C MET A 69 -4.97 -4.10 5.44
N PRO A 70 -5.10 -4.55 4.18
CA PRO A 70 -4.33 -3.99 3.08
C PRO A 70 -4.58 -2.48 2.89
N GLU A 71 -3.60 -1.79 2.33
CA GLU A 71 -3.76 -0.38 1.97
C GLU A 71 -4.92 -0.20 0.97
N GLY A 72 -5.71 0.87 1.14
CA GLY A 72 -6.91 1.12 0.31
C GLY A 72 -8.18 0.40 0.78
N SER A 73 -8.13 -0.32 1.90
CA SER A 73 -9.32 -0.95 2.50
C SER A 73 -10.33 0.09 3.01
N ASN A 74 -11.61 -0.23 2.88
CA ASN A 74 -12.70 0.52 3.49
C ASN A 74 -13.19 -0.23 4.74
N ARG A 75 -12.85 0.29 5.92
CA ARG A 75 -13.17 -0.33 7.22
C ARG A 75 -12.64 -1.77 7.26
N ARG A 76 -13.55 -2.75 7.20
CA ARG A 76 -13.25 -4.18 7.30
C ARG A 76 -13.12 -4.87 5.94
N THR A 77 -13.25 -4.15 4.84
CA THR A 77 -13.35 -4.75 3.50
C THR A 77 -12.27 -4.21 2.60
N PHE A 78 -11.55 -5.12 1.94
CA PHE A 78 -10.65 -4.84 0.84
C PHE A 78 -11.18 -5.50 -0.42
N THR A 79 -11.27 -4.75 -1.51
CA THR A 79 -11.77 -5.23 -2.80
C THR A 79 -10.75 -4.91 -3.88
N TRP A 80 -10.49 -5.88 -4.74
CA TRP A 80 -9.62 -5.70 -5.90
C TRP A 80 -10.13 -6.55 -7.07
N ASN A 81 -9.62 -6.23 -8.26
CA ASN A 81 -9.94 -6.97 -9.49
C ASN A 81 -8.67 -7.57 -10.07
N MET A 82 -8.81 -8.72 -10.73
CA MET A 82 -7.76 -9.36 -11.53
C MET A 82 -8.32 -9.68 -12.92
N SER A 83 -7.53 -9.50 -13.97
CA SER A 83 -7.92 -9.87 -15.33
C SER A 83 -7.02 -10.97 -15.87
N GLY A 84 -7.61 -11.88 -16.66
CA GLY A 84 -6.90 -13.01 -17.25
C GLY A 84 -6.31 -13.96 -16.21
N ASN A 85 -5.30 -14.72 -16.62
CA ASN A 85 -4.52 -15.53 -15.68
C ASN A 85 -3.49 -14.64 -15.02
N SER A 86 -3.66 -14.37 -13.73
CA SER A 86 -2.80 -13.42 -13.01
C SER A 86 -2.70 -13.76 -11.53
N SER A 87 -1.70 -13.18 -10.88
CA SER A 87 -1.40 -13.39 -9.47
C SER A 87 -1.08 -12.04 -8.81
N THR A 88 -1.46 -11.91 -7.55
CA THR A 88 -1.14 -10.76 -6.70
C THR A 88 -0.78 -11.22 -5.29
N GLU A 89 -0.15 -10.34 -4.51
CA GLU A 89 0.11 -10.55 -3.08
C GLU A 89 -0.69 -9.51 -2.28
N LEU A 90 -1.55 -9.97 -1.39
CA LEU A 90 -2.17 -9.07 -0.42
C LEU A 90 -1.16 -8.76 0.67
N ILE A 91 -0.82 -7.48 0.83
CA ILE A 91 0.16 -7.00 1.80
C ILE A 91 -0.56 -6.43 3.00
N MET A 92 -0.26 -6.91 4.20
CA MET A 92 -0.82 -6.39 5.45
C MET A 92 0.29 -6.10 6.46
N ASN A 93 0.14 -4.98 7.16
CA ASN A 93 1.07 -4.55 8.21
C ASN A 93 0.46 -4.83 9.58
N VAL A 94 1.07 -5.74 10.33
CA VAL A 94 0.67 -6.11 11.69
C VAL A 94 1.52 -5.32 12.67
N GLY A 95 0.86 -4.51 13.51
CA GLY A 95 1.54 -3.66 14.50
C GLY A 95 1.41 -4.14 15.94
N GLN A 96 0.63 -5.19 16.19
CA GLN A 96 0.36 -5.72 17.53
C GLN A 96 0.33 -7.24 17.51
N ALA A 97 0.63 -7.85 18.65
CA ALA A 97 0.44 -9.28 18.85
C ALA A 97 -1.07 -9.59 18.97
N GLY A 98 -1.48 -10.75 18.49
CA GLY A 98 -2.87 -11.19 18.48
C GLY A 98 -3.20 -12.08 17.29
N GLU A 99 -4.39 -12.67 17.33
CA GLU A 99 -4.94 -13.50 16.26
C GLU A 99 -5.99 -12.69 15.50
N TYR A 100 -5.84 -12.64 14.18
CA TYR A 100 -6.69 -11.86 13.28
C TYR A 100 -7.31 -12.76 12.22
N HIS A 101 -8.63 -12.76 12.13
CA HIS A 101 -9.38 -13.61 11.22
C HIS A 101 -10.04 -12.83 10.08
N TYR A 102 -10.08 -13.46 8.92
CA TYR A 102 -10.64 -12.92 7.70
C TYR A 102 -11.27 -14.03 6.85
N LYS A 103 -12.20 -13.62 5.99
CA LYS A 103 -12.69 -14.44 4.88
C LYS A 103 -12.24 -13.83 3.56
N LEU A 104 -11.85 -14.69 2.63
CA LEU A 104 -11.42 -14.30 1.30
C LEU A 104 -12.17 -15.11 0.24
N TYR A 105 -12.87 -14.42 -0.66
CA TYR A 105 -13.74 -15.05 -1.66
C TYR A 105 -13.87 -14.20 -2.92
N GLN A 106 -14.37 -14.82 -4.00
CA GLN A 106 -14.68 -14.14 -5.24
C GLN A 106 -16.09 -13.55 -5.19
N ALA A 107 -16.22 -12.26 -5.52
CA ALA A 107 -17.47 -11.50 -5.55
C ALA A 107 -17.82 -11.02 -6.96
N THR A 108 -17.44 -11.80 -7.98
CA THR A 108 -17.72 -11.48 -9.38
C THR A 108 -19.20 -11.70 -9.65
N GLU A 109 -19.85 -10.77 -10.35
CA GLU A 109 -21.24 -10.94 -10.76
C GLU A 109 -21.38 -12.11 -11.74
N ASN A 110 -22.38 -12.97 -11.50
CA ASN A 110 -22.63 -14.12 -12.34
C ASN A 110 -23.08 -13.68 -13.75
N LYS A 111 -22.48 -14.27 -14.78
CA LYS A 111 -22.76 -13.98 -16.19
C LYS A 111 -23.07 -15.29 -16.92
N GLU A 112 -23.88 -15.20 -17.97
CA GLU A 112 -24.18 -16.36 -18.82
C GLU A 112 -22.90 -16.90 -19.47
N ASN A 113 -22.77 -18.23 -19.57
CA ASN A 113 -21.60 -18.92 -20.13
C ASN A 113 -20.31 -18.82 -19.29
N TYR A 114 -20.37 -18.22 -18.10
CA TYR A 114 -19.27 -18.16 -17.14
C TYR A 114 -19.55 -19.06 -15.94
N THR A 115 -18.49 -19.71 -15.46
CA THR A 115 -18.47 -20.35 -14.15
C THR A 115 -17.38 -19.70 -13.32
N TYR A 116 -17.76 -19.15 -12.17
CA TYR A 116 -16.83 -18.55 -11.22
C TYR A 116 -16.63 -19.45 -10.02
N ASP A 117 -15.43 -19.42 -9.44
CA ASP A 117 -15.10 -20.19 -8.26
C ASP A 117 -15.87 -19.63 -7.04
N SER A 118 -16.55 -20.51 -6.31
CA SER A 118 -17.36 -20.14 -5.14
C SER A 118 -16.65 -20.41 -3.81
N LYS A 119 -15.39 -20.86 -3.85
CA LYS A 119 -14.61 -21.12 -2.65
C LYS A 119 -14.50 -19.88 -1.76
N THR A 120 -14.63 -20.13 -0.46
CA THR A 120 -14.27 -19.19 0.58
C THR A 120 -13.06 -19.74 1.33
N TYR A 121 -12.04 -18.90 1.48
CA TYR A 121 -10.86 -19.21 2.26
C TYR A 121 -10.94 -18.53 3.62
N ASP A 122 -10.62 -19.28 4.68
CA ASP A 122 -10.41 -18.73 6.00
C ASP A 122 -8.94 -18.36 6.15
N VAL A 123 -8.68 -17.08 6.40
CA VAL A 123 -7.33 -16.53 6.57
C VAL A 123 -7.17 -16.17 8.03
N THR A 124 -6.10 -16.65 8.66
CA THR A 124 -5.71 -16.29 10.01
C THR A 124 -4.30 -15.73 10.00
N ILE A 125 -4.10 -14.56 10.60
CA ILE A 125 -2.78 -13.97 10.83
C ILE A 125 -2.56 -13.94 12.33
N GLU A 126 -1.46 -14.54 12.78
CA GLU A 126 -1.05 -14.53 14.17
C GLU A 126 0.20 -13.66 14.32
N GLY A 127 0.07 -12.55 15.05
CA GLY A 127 1.17 -11.70 15.48
C GLY A 127 1.67 -12.11 16.86
N PHE A 128 2.99 -12.25 17.04
CA PHE A 128 3.61 -12.63 18.31
C PHE A 128 5.00 -12.03 18.45
N PHE A 129 5.54 -11.97 19.66
CA PHE A 129 6.92 -11.54 19.90
C PHE A 129 7.86 -12.75 19.90
N ASP A 130 8.97 -12.65 19.19
CA ASP A 130 10.02 -13.67 19.20
C ASP A 130 10.87 -13.59 20.50
N SER A 131 11.91 -14.43 20.60
CA SER A 131 12.83 -14.43 21.74
C SER A 131 13.63 -13.14 21.91
N ASN A 132 13.73 -12.32 20.87
CA ASN A 132 14.43 -11.03 20.87
C ASN A 132 13.48 -9.86 21.15
N ASN A 133 12.21 -10.15 21.48
CA ASN A 133 11.16 -9.16 21.68
C ASN A 133 10.88 -8.34 20.39
N GLU A 134 11.05 -8.96 19.23
CA GLU A 134 10.67 -8.43 17.92
C GLU A 134 9.30 -8.96 17.50
N LEU A 135 8.45 -8.06 16.98
CA LEU A 135 7.12 -8.45 16.50
C LEU A 135 7.26 -9.24 15.19
N MET A 136 6.78 -10.47 15.22
CA MET A 136 6.69 -11.38 14.08
C MET A 136 5.22 -11.65 13.77
N ALA A 137 4.94 -12.06 12.53
CA ALA A 137 3.61 -12.52 12.15
C ALA A 137 3.69 -13.69 11.18
N VAL A 138 2.75 -14.62 11.33
CA VAL A 138 2.60 -15.78 10.45
C VAL A 138 1.18 -15.84 9.92
N THR A 139 1.02 -16.36 8.69
CA THR A 139 -0.28 -16.51 8.05
C THR A 139 -0.61 -17.98 7.85
N VAL A 140 -1.85 -18.34 8.14
CA VAL A 140 -2.46 -19.64 7.84
C VAL A 140 -3.68 -19.40 6.97
N VAL A 141 -3.73 -20.05 5.81
CA VAL A 141 -4.88 -20.02 4.90
C VAL A 141 -5.47 -21.41 4.82
N LYS A 142 -6.77 -21.54 5.05
CA LYS A 142 -7.52 -22.79 4.91
C LYS A 142 -8.54 -22.69 3.77
N ASN A 143 -8.66 -23.75 2.98
CA ASN A 143 -9.72 -23.88 1.99
C ASN A 143 -11.06 -24.28 2.65
N GLU A 144 -12.10 -24.44 1.84
CA GLU A 144 -13.44 -24.87 2.28
C GLU A 144 -13.49 -26.22 3.02
N ASN A 145 -12.52 -27.10 2.77
CA ASN A 145 -12.39 -28.40 3.45
C ASN A 145 -11.63 -28.30 4.78
N GLY A 146 -11.09 -27.12 5.12
CA GLY A 146 -10.24 -26.91 6.28
C GLY A 146 -8.76 -27.24 6.07
N ASP A 147 -8.35 -27.62 4.85
CA ASP A 147 -6.95 -27.94 4.54
C ASP A 147 -6.12 -26.66 4.45
N LYS A 148 -4.92 -26.71 5.04
CA LYS A 148 -3.94 -25.62 4.90
C LYS A 148 -3.41 -25.58 3.47
N VAL A 149 -3.49 -24.40 2.85
CA VAL A 149 -2.96 -24.13 1.51
C VAL A 149 -1.86 -23.07 1.56
N SER A 150 -0.89 -23.15 0.64
CA SER A 150 0.19 -22.15 0.53
C SER A 150 -0.18 -20.93 -0.31
N LYS A 151 -1.24 -21.03 -1.11
CA LYS A 151 -1.73 -20.00 -2.02
C LYS A 151 -3.24 -20.13 -2.21
N VAL A 152 -3.91 -18.99 -2.33
CA VAL A 152 -5.32 -18.91 -2.71
C VAL A 152 -5.42 -19.02 -4.23
N SER A 153 -6.25 -19.90 -4.75
CA SER A 153 -6.38 -20.15 -6.19
C SER A 153 -7.86 -20.23 -6.59
N PHE A 154 -8.32 -19.22 -7.32
CA PHE A 154 -9.67 -19.19 -7.88
C PHE A 154 -9.64 -19.66 -9.32
N LYS A 155 -10.46 -20.68 -9.63
CA LYS A 155 -10.55 -21.28 -10.95
C LYS A 155 -11.88 -20.95 -11.62
N ASN A 156 -11.81 -20.15 -12.66
CA ASN A 156 -12.95 -19.68 -13.44
C ASN A 156 -12.92 -20.33 -14.82
N SER A 157 -14.08 -20.43 -15.46
CA SER A 157 -14.17 -20.90 -16.83
C SER A 157 -15.19 -20.13 -17.65
N TYR A 158 -14.98 -20.14 -18.96
CA TYR A 158 -15.92 -19.66 -19.97
C TYR A 158 -16.14 -20.73 -21.03
N THR A 159 -17.39 -21.12 -21.20
CA THR A 159 -17.83 -22.06 -22.24
C THR A 159 -18.64 -21.27 -23.24
N GLY A 160 -17.99 -20.67 -24.25
CA GLY A 160 -18.68 -19.82 -25.21
C GLY A 160 -19.92 -20.47 -25.83
N GLN A 161 -20.85 -19.66 -26.34
CA GLN A 161 -22.10 -20.17 -26.90
C GLN A 161 -21.82 -21.26 -27.96
N THR A 162 -22.29 -22.47 -27.68
CA THR A 162 -22.24 -23.56 -28.65
C THR A 162 -23.36 -23.34 -29.66
N GLY A 163 -23.08 -22.58 -30.73
CA GLY A 163 -23.77 -22.56 -32.03
C GLY A 163 -25.27 -22.23 -32.07
N LYS A 164 -25.61 -21.01 -32.54
CA LYS A 164 -26.67 -20.85 -33.55
C LYS A 164 -25.99 -20.65 -34.91
N ASN A 165 -26.02 -21.71 -35.73
CA ASN A 165 -25.71 -21.78 -37.17
C ASN A 165 -24.78 -20.69 -37.75
N GLN A 166 -23.52 -21.05 -37.98
CA GLN A 166 -22.73 -20.43 -39.05
C GLN A 166 -22.36 -21.52 -40.06
N ASN A 167 -22.86 -21.34 -41.29
CA ASN A 167 -22.43 -22.09 -42.47
C ASN A 167 -20.91 -21.94 -42.66
N PRO A 168 -20.23 -22.96 -43.24
CA PRO A 168 -18.78 -22.93 -43.39
C PRO A 168 -18.38 -21.89 -44.44
N VAL A 169 -17.62 -20.87 -44.02
CA VAL A 169 -16.92 -19.95 -44.94
C VAL A 169 -15.46 -20.42 -45.05
N PRO A 170 -14.86 -20.48 -46.26
CA PRO A 170 -13.64 -21.22 -46.51
C PRO A 170 -12.38 -20.52 -45.98
N SER A 171 -11.42 -21.33 -45.54
CA SER A 171 -10.05 -20.97 -45.15
C SER A 171 -9.19 -20.46 -46.32
N SER A 172 -8.36 -19.43 -46.09
CA SER A 172 -7.14 -19.12 -46.87
C SER A 172 -6.20 -18.18 -46.07
N PRO A 173 -4.89 -18.04 -46.38
CA PRO A 173 -3.83 -18.72 -45.64
C PRO A 173 -2.90 -17.79 -44.83
N ARG A 174 -2.25 -18.42 -43.85
CA ARG A 174 -1.06 -18.05 -43.07
C ARG A 174 -0.02 -17.18 -43.83
N SER A 175 0.36 -16.05 -43.25
CA SER A 175 1.71 -15.47 -43.43
C SER A 175 2.55 -15.74 -42.17
N LYS A 176 3.85 -15.97 -42.40
CA LYS A 176 4.84 -16.45 -41.43
C LYS A 176 5.91 -15.38 -41.24
N ASP A 177 6.32 -15.24 -39.99
CA ASP A 177 7.61 -14.77 -39.46
C ASP A 177 8.05 -13.32 -39.71
N ILE A 178 8.33 -12.58 -38.62
CA ILE A 178 9.65 -12.05 -38.27
C ILE A 178 9.70 -11.91 -36.73
N ILE A 179 10.66 -12.60 -36.11
CA ILE A 179 11.07 -12.38 -34.71
C ILE A 179 12.19 -11.33 -34.72
N HIS A 180 12.09 -10.29 -33.91
CA HIS A 180 13.26 -9.67 -33.27
C HIS A 180 12.91 -9.06 -31.91
N ASN A 181 13.32 -9.79 -30.87
CA ASN A 181 13.95 -9.37 -29.60
C ASN A 181 13.73 -7.95 -29.04
N GLY A 182 13.38 -7.89 -27.74
CA GLY A 182 13.98 -6.90 -26.84
C GLY A 182 13.07 -5.89 -26.14
N SER A 183 12.76 -6.18 -24.87
CA SER A 183 12.75 -5.28 -23.70
C SER A 183 11.85 -4.02 -23.65
N THR A 184 11.13 -3.97 -22.52
CA THR A 184 10.75 -2.80 -21.71
C THR A 184 9.46 -2.06 -22.10
N VAL A 185 8.39 -2.42 -21.39
CA VAL A 185 7.28 -1.50 -21.08
C VAL A 185 7.84 -0.27 -20.38
N LYS A 186 7.58 0.91 -20.98
CA LYS A 186 7.78 2.22 -20.35
C LYS A 186 6.64 2.48 -19.38
N THR A 187 6.91 2.45 -18.08
CA THR A 187 6.16 3.26 -17.11
C THR A 187 7.03 4.47 -16.81
N GLY A 188 6.65 5.60 -17.39
CA GLY A 188 7.20 6.89 -17.01
C GLY A 188 6.61 7.28 -15.67
N ASP A 189 7.38 7.12 -14.60
CA ASP A 189 7.11 7.78 -13.33
C ASP A 189 7.47 9.26 -13.48
N ASP A 190 6.47 10.13 -13.54
CA ASP A 190 6.67 11.57 -13.35
C ASP A 190 7.00 11.81 -11.87
N SER A 191 8.29 11.72 -11.54
CA SER A 191 8.81 12.27 -10.29
C SER A 191 8.73 13.80 -10.35
N PRO A 192 8.19 14.51 -9.33
CA PRO A 192 8.12 15.97 -9.32
C PRO A 192 9.49 16.57 -8.98
N VAL A 193 10.52 16.25 -9.77
CA VAL A 193 11.89 16.76 -9.65
C VAL A 193 11.91 18.29 -9.74
N ALA A 194 10.97 18.88 -10.49
CA ALA A 194 10.80 20.33 -10.57
C ALA A 194 10.49 20.97 -9.22
N GLY A 195 9.68 20.34 -8.36
CA GLY A 195 9.35 20.85 -7.03
C GLY A 195 10.56 20.90 -6.09
N TYR A 196 11.42 19.87 -6.15
CA TYR A 196 12.65 19.82 -5.35
C TYR A 196 13.71 20.81 -5.84
N LEU A 197 13.77 21.10 -7.14
CA LEU A 197 14.66 22.14 -7.68
C LEU A 197 14.25 23.54 -7.19
N PHE A 198 12.96 23.86 -7.16
CA PHE A 198 12.49 25.13 -6.58
C PHE A 198 12.83 25.26 -5.08
N LEU A 199 12.68 24.18 -4.32
CA LEU A 199 13.08 24.16 -2.90
C LEU A 199 14.59 24.35 -2.73
N PHE A 200 15.41 23.73 -3.57
CA PHE A 200 16.87 23.88 -3.53
C PHE A 200 17.29 25.34 -3.83
N PHE A 201 16.81 25.92 -4.93
CA PHE A 201 17.12 27.32 -5.26
C PHE A 201 16.57 28.31 -4.23
N GLY A 202 15.37 28.08 -3.70
CA GLY A 202 14.80 28.89 -2.62
C GLY A 202 15.67 28.87 -1.35
N SER A 203 16.21 27.71 -0.98
CA SER A 203 17.11 27.57 0.18
C SER A 203 18.44 28.30 -0.01
N VAL A 204 19.02 28.28 -1.21
CA VAL A 204 20.29 28.96 -1.52
C VAL A 204 20.12 30.47 -1.50
N VAL A 205 19.01 31.00 -2.05
CA VAL A 205 18.70 32.44 -2.02
C VAL A 205 18.52 32.93 -0.58
N CYS A 206 17.81 32.18 0.28
CA CYS A 206 17.70 32.51 1.70
C CYS A 206 19.07 32.53 2.41
N LEU A 207 19.93 31.53 2.13
CA LEU A 207 21.25 31.46 2.74
C LEU A 207 22.14 32.65 2.31
N CYS A 208 22.10 33.01 1.02
CA CYS A 208 22.81 34.18 0.50
C CYS A 208 22.31 35.49 1.13
N GLY A 209 20.99 35.66 1.29
CA GLY A 209 20.40 36.81 1.96
C GLY A 209 20.93 36.98 3.40
N LEU A 210 20.91 35.90 4.19
CA LEU A 210 21.41 35.91 5.57
C LEU A 210 22.91 36.22 5.65
N LEU A 211 23.71 35.70 4.71
CA LEU A 211 25.15 35.98 4.66
C LEU A 211 25.44 37.43 4.27
N MET A 212 24.67 37.99 3.33
CA MET A 212 24.80 39.41 2.95
C MET A 212 24.38 40.33 4.09
N GLU A 213 23.28 40.02 4.80
CA GLU A 213 22.84 40.78 5.96
C GLU A 213 23.86 40.73 7.11
N LYS A 214 24.43 39.54 7.37
CA LYS A 214 25.52 39.39 8.34
C LYS A 214 26.78 40.18 7.95
N GLN A 215 27.09 40.28 6.66
CA GLN A 215 28.22 41.10 6.19
C GLN A 215 27.91 42.60 6.26
N LYS A 216 26.68 43.01 6.00
CA LYS A 216 26.24 44.40 6.11
C LYS A 216 26.31 44.87 7.57
N ASN A 217 25.79 44.09 8.51
CA ASN A 217 25.82 44.43 9.93
C ASN A 217 27.27 44.56 10.44
N ARG A 218 28.18 43.64 10.05
CA ARG A 218 29.61 43.76 10.38
C ARG A 218 30.28 45.02 9.81
N LYS A 219 29.83 45.51 8.65
CA LYS A 219 30.36 46.74 8.04
C LYS A 219 29.78 48.00 8.69
N GLU A 220 28.54 47.94 9.18
CA GLU A 220 27.92 49.03 9.95
C GLU A 220 28.55 49.14 11.35
N ASP A 221 28.80 48.00 12.02
CA ASP A 221 29.54 47.96 13.29
C ASP A 221 30.95 48.55 13.15
N ALA A 222 31.68 48.15 12.09
CA ALA A 222 33.03 48.66 11.82
C ALA A 222 33.08 50.15 11.42
N LYS A 223 31.95 50.75 10.99
CA LYS A 223 31.86 52.16 10.63
C LYS A 223 31.37 53.03 11.81
N ASN A 224 30.71 52.43 12.80
CA ASN A 224 30.30 53.10 14.03
C ASN A 224 31.40 53.13 15.11
N GLU A 225 32.49 52.38 14.92
CA GLU A 225 33.66 52.34 15.80
C GLU A 225 34.86 53.20 15.30
N ALA A 226 34.71 53.90 14.17
CA ALA A 226 35.72 54.82 13.60
C ALA A 226 35.22 56.27 13.62
#